data_AF-A0A7W6HXA0-F1
#
_entry.id   AF-A0A7W6HXA0-F1
#
_cell.length_a   1.000
_cell.length_b   1.000
_cell.length_c   1.000
_cell.angle_alpha   90.00
_cell.angle_beta   90.00
_cell.angle_gamma   90.00
#
_symmetry.space_group_name_H-M   'P 1'
#
loop_
_entity.id
_entity.type
_entity.pdbx_description
1 polymer ?
#
loop_
_entity_poly.entity_id
_entity_poly.type
_entity_poly.pdbx_seq_one_letter_code
_entity_poly.pdbx_strand_id
1 'polypeptide(L)'
;MNEELDDLANDRTDEETINEDDIERQIKAEKLNLKRLEIRLKEEELSSKKQDREQRKKYVDKIFYLECVYLTIVILIIVALGNKYNNFSLDKEVIIALITTTTINVIGLFVIVAKYLFPQK
;
A
#
# COMPACT_ATOMS: atom_id res chain seq x y z
N MET A 1 57.54 -15.14 -51.11
CA MET A 1 57.54 -15.87 -49.82
C MET A 1 57.37 -14.95 -48.61
N ASN A 2 57.37 -13.61 -48.77
CA ASN A 2 57.03 -12.68 -47.67
C ASN A 2 55.63 -12.06 -47.82
N GLU A 3 55.05 -12.07 -49.03
CA GLU A 3 53.73 -11.48 -49.31
C GLU A 3 52.58 -12.37 -48.79
N GLU A 4 52.66 -13.70 -48.97
CA GLU A 4 51.71 -14.66 -48.37
C GLU A 4 51.76 -14.73 -46.84
N LEU A 5 52.90 -14.38 -46.23
CA LEU A 5 53.05 -14.36 -44.77
C LEU A 5 52.44 -13.09 -44.16
N ASP A 6 52.51 -11.96 -44.86
CA ASP A 6 51.87 -10.70 -44.46
C ASP A 6 50.34 -10.78 -44.65
N ASP A 7 49.85 -11.43 -45.71
CA ASP A 7 48.41 -11.65 -45.91
C ASP A 7 47.80 -12.60 -44.86
N LEU A 8 48.52 -13.66 -44.47
CA LEU A 8 48.11 -14.57 -43.38
C LEU A 8 48.28 -13.99 -41.98
N ALA A 9 49.03 -12.89 -41.83
CA ALA A 9 49.16 -12.14 -40.58
C ALA A 9 48.04 -11.10 -40.45
N ASN A 10 47.64 -10.47 -41.56
CA ASN A 10 46.53 -9.53 -41.63
C ASN A 10 45.16 -10.22 -41.45
N ASP A 11 44.99 -11.42 -42.03
CA ASP A 11 43.77 -12.26 -41.87
C ASP A 11 43.63 -12.83 -40.45
N ARG A 12 44.75 -13.14 -39.77
CA ARG A 12 44.73 -13.62 -38.37
C ARG A 12 44.42 -12.54 -37.33
N THR A 13 44.74 -11.28 -37.62
CA THR A 13 44.35 -10.15 -36.75
C THR A 13 42.85 -9.85 -36.77
N ASP A 14 42.14 -10.31 -37.81
CA ASP A 14 40.71 -10.04 -37.98
C ASP A 14 39.83 -11.11 -37.29
N GLU A 15 40.32 -12.35 -37.13
CA GLU A 15 39.60 -13.45 -36.46
C GLU A 15 39.77 -13.49 -34.93
N GLU A 16 40.88 -12.95 -34.36
CA GLU A 16 41.03 -12.86 -32.89
C GLU A 16 40.29 -11.66 -32.28
N THR A 17 39.86 -10.69 -33.08
CA THR A 17 38.81 -9.76 -32.68
C THR A 17 37.45 -10.45 -32.76
N ILE A 18 37.21 -11.43 -31.90
CA ILE A 18 35.86 -11.68 -31.39
C ILE A 18 35.51 -10.48 -30.49
N ASN A 19 35.32 -9.36 -31.17
CA ASN A 19 34.37 -8.28 -30.95
C ASN A 19 34.26 -7.85 -29.48
N GLU A 20 35.39 -7.42 -28.91
CA GLU A 20 35.47 -6.76 -27.61
C GLU A 20 34.48 -5.57 -27.53
N ASP A 21 34.28 -4.89 -28.67
CA ASP A 21 33.23 -3.90 -28.90
C ASP A 21 31.80 -4.46 -28.77
N ASP A 22 31.50 -5.66 -29.31
CA ASP A 22 30.20 -6.30 -29.12
C ASP A 22 30.00 -6.83 -27.69
N ILE A 23 31.06 -7.27 -27.01
CA ILE A 23 30.99 -7.65 -25.59
C ILE A 23 30.67 -6.41 -24.75
N GLU A 24 31.31 -5.27 -25.00
CA GLU A 24 31.03 -4.01 -24.31
C GLU A 24 29.61 -3.51 -24.60
N ARG A 25 29.15 -3.63 -25.84
CA ARG A 25 27.75 -3.31 -26.23
C ARG A 25 26.75 -4.22 -25.52
N GLN A 26 27.01 -5.52 -25.42
CA GLN A 26 26.16 -6.46 -24.69
C GLN A 26 26.10 -6.14 -23.19
N ILE A 27 27.25 -5.88 -22.55
CA ILE A 27 27.30 -5.48 -21.12
C ILE A 27 26.57 -4.15 -20.90
N LYS A 28 26.70 -3.19 -21.82
CA LYS A 28 26.01 -1.90 -21.75
C LYS A 28 24.50 -2.06 -21.94
N ALA A 29 24.07 -2.90 -22.87
CA ALA A 29 22.66 -3.23 -23.09
C ALA A 29 22.06 -3.95 -21.88
N GLU A 30 22.79 -4.88 -21.27
CA GLU A 30 22.38 -5.59 -20.06
C GLU A 30 22.29 -4.66 -18.85
N LYS A 31 23.29 -3.79 -18.64
CA LYS A 31 23.22 -2.72 -17.61
C LYS A 31 22.06 -1.77 -17.85
N LEU A 32 21.75 -1.43 -19.11
CA LEU A 32 20.60 -0.61 -19.46
C LEU A 32 19.28 -1.32 -19.12
N ASN A 33 19.20 -2.62 -19.40
CA ASN A 33 18.04 -3.45 -19.08
C ASN A 33 17.84 -3.59 -17.58
N LEU A 34 18.91 -3.79 -16.80
CA LEU A 34 18.89 -3.82 -15.34
C LEU A 34 18.38 -2.49 -14.77
N LYS A 35 18.90 -1.35 -15.24
CA LYS A 35 18.41 -0.02 -14.84
C LYS A 35 16.94 0.19 -15.18
N ARG A 36 16.51 -0.25 -16.36
CA ARG A 36 15.09 -0.20 -16.76
C ARG A 36 14.20 -1.11 -15.90
N LEU A 37 14.73 -2.23 -15.44
CA LEU A 37 14.02 -3.13 -14.53
C LEU A 37 13.88 -2.49 -13.13
N GLU A 38 14.96 -1.91 -12.61
CA GLU A 38 14.95 -1.18 -11.33
C GLU A 38 13.97 0.01 -11.34
N ILE A 39 13.93 0.77 -12.45
CA ILE A 39 12.97 1.87 -12.59
C ILE A 39 11.55 1.34 -12.56
N ARG A 40 11.24 0.28 -13.33
CA ARG A 40 9.91 -0.34 -13.34
C ARG A 40 9.50 -0.88 -11.96
N LEU A 41 10.41 -1.53 -11.24
CA LEU A 41 10.16 -2.01 -9.88
C LEU A 41 9.86 -0.85 -8.92
N LYS A 42 10.63 0.23 -8.98
CA LYS A 42 10.38 1.43 -8.16
C LYS A 42 9.06 2.12 -8.52
N GLU A 43 8.69 2.14 -9.80
CA GLU A 43 7.41 2.67 -10.26
C GLU A 43 6.24 1.80 -9.76
N GLU A 44 6.37 0.47 -9.81
CA GLU A 44 5.38 -0.45 -9.24
C GLU A 44 5.24 -0.27 -7.72
N GLU A 45 6.35 -0.17 -6.98
CA GLU A 45 6.31 0.11 -5.54
C GLU A 45 5.62 1.44 -5.23
N LEU A 46 5.91 2.50 -6.00
CA LEU A 46 5.25 3.79 -5.89
C LEU A 46 3.74 3.68 -6.19
N SER A 47 3.38 2.93 -7.23
CA SER A 47 2.00 2.71 -7.62
C SER A 47 1.22 1.93 -6.55
N SER A 48 1.81 0.87 -5.98
CA SER A 48 1.24 0.10 -4.87
C SER A 48 1.08 0.95 -3.62
N LYS A 49 2.09 1.74 -3.25
CA LYS A 49 1.97 2.69 -2.12
C LYS A 49 0.87 3.73 -2.33
N LYS A 50 0.63 4.14 -3.58
CA LYS A 50 -0.43 5.09 -3.94
C LYS A 50 -1.81 4.42 -3.87
N GLN A 51 -1.93 3.20 -4.40
CA GLN A 51 -3.16 2.40 -4.30
C GLN A 51 -3.54 2.09 -2.85
N ASP A 52 -2.56 1.70 -2.03
CA ASP A 52 -2.78 1.45 -0.59
C ASP A 52 -3.34 2.68 0.13
N ARG A 53 -2.92 3.89 -0.24
CA ARG A 53 -3.46 5.13 0.34
C ARG A 53 -4.89 5.41 -0.09
N GLU A 54 -5.22 5.15 -1.35
CA GLU A 54 -6.58 5.34 -1.89
C GLU A 54 -7.57 4.31 -1.34
N GLN A 55 -7.15 3.05 -1.25
CA GLN A 55 -7.97 1.98 -0.67
C GLN A 55 -8.24 2.24 0.81
N ARG A 56 -7.22 2.63 1.60
CA ARG A 56 -7.39 2.98 3.02
C ARG A 56 -8.44 4.09 3.24
N LYS A 57 -8.48 5.12 2.39
CA LYS A 57 -9.52 6.16 2.48
C LYS A 57 -10.93 5.58 2.31
N LYS A 58 -11.15 4.79 1.26
CA LYS A 58 -12.46 4.18 0.98
C LYS A 58 -12.94 3.24 2.10
N TYR A 59 -12.03 2.52 2.75
CA TYR A 59 -12.39 1.65 3.87
C TYR A 59 -12.69 2.46 5.14
N VAL A 60 -11.92 3.50 5.44
CA VAL A 60 -12.17 4.38 6.59
C VAL A 60 -13.54 5.06 6.47
N ASP A 61 -13.89 5.58 5.29
CA ASP A 61 -15.18 6.25 5.09
C ASP A 61 -16.37 5.29 5.32
N LYS A 62 -16.25 4.03 4.86
CA LYS A 62 -17.28 3.00 5.08
C LYS A 62 -17.41 2.60 6.54
N ILE A 63 -16.28 2.41 7.23
CA ILE A 63 -16.26 2.04 8.65
C ILE A 63 -16.84 3.19 9.48
N PHE A 64 -16.45 4.43 9.17
CA PHE A 64 -16.98 5.62 9.83
C PHE A 64 -18.50 5.75 9.66
N TYR A 65 -19.01 5.54 8.45
CA TYR A 65 -20.46 5.55 8.21
C TYR A 65 -21.18 4.46 9.01
N LEU A 66 -20.63 3.24 9.05
CA LEU A 66 -21.19 2.14 9.84
C LEU A 66 -21.19 2.47 11.34
N GLU A 67 -20.16 3.13 11.84
CA GLU A 67 -20.07 3.59 13.23
C GLU A 67 -21.10 4.69 13.55
N CYS A 68 -21.31 5.66 12.66
CA CYS A 68 -22.37 6.65 12.82
C CYS A 68 -23.76 6.02 12.89
N VAL A 69 -24.04 5.02 12.04
CA VAL A 69 -25.31 4.28 12.06
C VAL A 69 -25.46 3.51 13.38
N TYR A 70 -24.41 2.83 13.83
CA TYR A 70 -24.40 2.12 15.11
C TYR A 70 -24.70 3.07 16.29
N LEU A 71 -24.03 4.22 16.36
CA LEU A 71 -24.26 5.23 17.39
C LEU A 71 -25.70 5.75 17.38
N THR A 72 -26.26 5.95 16.19
CA THR A 72 -27.66 6.37 16.03
C THR A 72 -28.62 5.33 16.61
N ILE A 73 -28.39 4.04 16.33
CA ILE A 73 -29.18 2.94 16.89
C ILE A 73 -29.08 2.90 18.42
N VAL A 74 -27.88 3.03 18.98
CA VAL A 74 -27.67 3.05 20.44
C VAL A 74 -28.44 4.20 21.09
N ILE A 75 -28.39 5.40 20.51
CA ILE A 75 -29.14 6.56 21.01
C ILE A 75 -30.65 6.30 20.94
N LEU A 76 -31.15 5.74 19.84
CA LEU A 76 -32.57 5.39 19.69
C LEU A 76 -33.03 4.39 20.76
N ILE A 77 -32.20 3.38 21.07
CA ILE A 77 -32.50 2.41 22.14
C ILE A 77 -32.59 3.12 23.50
N ILE A 78 -31.65 4.01 23.81
CA ILE A 78 -31.65 4.77 25.08
C ILE A 78 -32.89 5.67 25.18
N VAL A 79 -33.25 6.36 24.09
CA VAL A 79 -34.46 7.21 24.05
C VAL A 79 -35.72 6.37 24.21
N ALA A 80 -35.78 5.19 23.58
CA ALA A 80 -36.91 4.27 23.71
C ALA A 80 -37.07 3.73 25.14
N LEU A 81 -35.97 3.49 25.86
CA LEU A 81 -35.96 3.08 27.27
C LEU A 81 -36.36 4.22 28.22
N GLY A 82 -35.98 5.45 27.91
CA GLY A 82 -36.33 6.63 28.72
C GLY A 82 -37.78 7.08 28.56
N ASN A 83 -38.47 6.59 27.52
CA ASN A 83 -39.85 6.98 27.25
C ASN A 83 -40.83 6.18 28.11
N LYS A 84 -41.45 6.85 29.08
CA LYS A 84 -42.41 6.28 30.04
C LYS A 84 -43.65 5.65 29.39
N TYR A 85 -43.91 5.95 28.11
CA TYR A 85 -45.03 5.40 27.34
C TYR A 85 -44.78 4.01 26.75
N ASN A 86 -43.52 3.57 26.66
CA ASN A 86 -43.20 2.22 26.23
C ASN A 86 -42.96 1.33 27.45
N ASN A 87 -43.64 0.18 27.52
CA ASN A 87 -43.35 -0.91 28.47
C ASN A 87 -41.99 -1.60 28.17
N PHE A 88 -41.08 -0.93 27.48
CA PHE A 88 -39.80 -1.46 27.08
C PHE A 88 -38.80 -1.25 28.22
N SER A 89 -38.59 -2.29 29.02
CA SER A 89 -37.61 -2.32 30.09
C SER A 89 -36.47 -3.27 29.72
N LEU A 90 -35.25 -2.74 29.57
CA LEU A 90 -34.04 -3.56 29.50
C LEU A 90 -33.38 -3.64 30.88
N ASP A 91 -32.67 -4.75 31.09
CA ASP A 91 -31.87 -4.92 32.28
C ASP A 91 -30.72 -3.90 32.34
N LYS A 92 -30.40 -3.46 33.56
CA LYS A 92 -29.36 -2.44 33.82
C LYS A 92 -28.00 -2.91 33.35
N GLU A 93 -27.72 -4.21 33.46
CA GLU A 93 -26.47 -4.81 32.97
C GLU A 93 -26.32 -4.61 31.45
N VAL A 94 -27.38 -4.81 30.68
CA VAL A 94 -27.38 -4.63 29.23
C VAL A 94 -27.18 -3.16 28.86
N ILE A 95 -27.82 -2.23 29.58
CA ILE A 95 -27.67 -0.79 29.35
C ILE A 95 -26.23 -0.34 29.63
N ILE A 96 -25.65 -0.79 30.76
CA ILE A 96 -24.27 -0.46 31.12
C ILE A 96 -23.31 -1.07 30.09
N ALA A 97 -23.51 -2.31 29.67
CA ALA A 97 -22.69 -2.95 28.63
C ALA A 97 -22.78 -2.19 27.29
N LEU A 98 -23.98 -1.75 26.90
CA LEU A 98 -24.18 -1.00 25.65
C LEU A 98 -23.48 0.37 25.70
N ILE A 99 -23.58 1.09 26.82
CA ILE A 99 -22.93 2.39 26.98
C ILE A 99 -21.41 2.24 27.03
N THR A 100 -20.90 1.26 27.78
CA THR A 100 -19.45 1.04 27.92
C THR A 100 -18.81 0.63 26.60
N THR A 101 -19.40 -0.33 25.88
CA THR A 101 -18.91 -0.75 24.55
C THR A 101 -18.94 0.40 23.55
N THR A 102 -20.01 1.20 23.54
CA THR A 102 -20.11 2.38 22.68
C THR A 102 -19.05 3.44 23.02
N THR A 103 -18.79 3.65 24.32
CA THR A 103 -17.75 4.59 24.79
C THR A 103 -16.36 4.12 24.36
N ILE A 104 -16.07 2.83 24.49
CA ILE A 104 -14.80 2.24 24.03
C ILE A 104 -14.64 2.40 22.52
N ASN A 105 -15.69 2.16 21.73
CA ASN A 105 -15.65 2.33 20.28
C ASN A 105 -15.30 3.77 19.89
N VAL A 106 -15.99 4.76 20.48
CA VAL A 106 -15.73 6.19 20.20
C VAL A 106 -14.30 6.59 20.59
N ILE A 107 -13.81 6.15 21.75
CA ILE A 107 -12.42 6.40 22.17
C ILE A 107 -11.43 5.73 21.22
N GLY A 108 -11.71 4.49 20.81
CA GLY A 108 -10.88 3.75 19.86
C GLY A 108 -10.76 4.47 18.51
N LEU A 109 -11.89 4.90 17.95
CA LEU A 109 -11.90 5.71 16.72
C LEU A 109 -11.13 7.02 16.93
N PHE A 110 -11.36 7.73 18.04
CA PHE A 110 -10.66 8.97 18.35
C PHE A 110 -9.14 8.79 18.39
N VAL A 111 -8.64 7.72 19.00
CA VAL A 111 -7.21 7.39 19.04
C VAL A 111 -6.68 7.08 17.64
N ILE A 112 -7.42 6.33 16.81
CA ILE A 112 -7.04 6.03 15.43
C ILE A 112 -6.94 7.32 14.61
N VAL A 113 -7.93 8.21 14.72
CA VAL A 113 -7.96 9.51 14.05
C VAL A 113 -6.84 10.41 14.54
N ALA A 114 -6.59 10.47 15.86
CA ALA A 114 -5.50 11.24 16.44
C ALA A 114 -4.14 10.75 15.95
N LYS A 115 -3.93 9.43 15.89
CA LYS A 115 -2.70 8.81 15.37
C LYS A 115 -2.53 9.04 13.86
N TYR A 116 -3.64 9.12 13.12
CA TYR A 116 -3.62 9.47 11.70
C TYR A 116 -3.26 10.95 11.48
N LEU A 117 -3.80 11.86 12.30
CA LEU A 117 -3.59 13.31 12.18
C LEU A 117 -2.20 13.74 12.68
N PHE A 118 -1.69 13.08 13.72
CA PHE A 118 -0.38 13.33 14.30
C PHE A 118 0.50 12.08 14.17
N PRO A 119 0.97 11.74 12.96
CA PRO A 119 1.94 10.67 12.80
C PRO A 119 3.21 11.06 13.55
N GLN A 120 3.46 10.42 14.70
CA GLN A 120 4.71 10.57 15.43
C GLN A 120 5.86 10.14 14.51
N LYS A 121 6.84 11.04 14.35
CA LYS A 121 8.09 10.77 13.63
C LYS A 121 8.91 9.70 14.34
#